data_AF-A0A7Y3F8E1-F1
#
_entry.id   AF-A0A7Y3F8E1-F1
#
_cell.length_a   1.000
_cell.length_b   1.000
_cell.length_c   1.000
_cell.angle_alpha   90.00
_cell.angle_beta   90.00
_cell.angle_gamma   90.00
#
_symmetry.space_group_name_H-M   'P 1'
#
loop_
_entity.id
_entity.type
_entity.pdbx_description
1 polymer ?
#
loop_
_entity_poly.entity_id
_entity_poly.type
_entity_poly.pdbx_seq_one_letter_code
_entity_poly.pdbx_strand_id
1 'polypeptide(L)'
;MTTDLADQRFREIYTANQRPVMAYFLRRTDASAARDGAAETFLVAWRRLDEIPAGERTLPWLYGVSRRVLANQRRSQKRFNALGQKLTRTVEPEDQSPEVVVLRRAEDEELLAAVNRLASQDREILRLAV
;
A
#
# COMPACT_ATOMS: atom_id res chain seq x y z
N MET A 1 26.10 0.55 -18.25
CA MET A 1 24.98 0.99 -19.11
C MET A 1 23.63 0.49 -18.60
N THR A 2 23.52 -0.74 -18.08
CA THR A 2 22.26 -1.32 -17.58
C THR A 2 21.66 -0.62 -16.35
N THR A 3 22.51 -0.13 -15.45
CA THR A 3 22.08 0.60 -14.24
C THR A 3 21.32 1.89 -14.57
N ASP A 4 21.74 2.60 -15.62
CA ASP A 4 21.14 3.86 -16.04
C ASP A 4 19.69 3.68 -16.57
N LEU A 5 19.45 2.57 -17.28
CA LEU A 5 18.10 2.21 -17.75
C LEU A 5 17.17 1.80 -16.60
N ALA A 6 17.69 1.11 -15.59
CA ALA A 6 16.93 0.76 -14.39
C ALA A 6 16.57 2.01 -13.59
N ASP A 7 17.54 2.92 -13.39
CA ASP A 7 17.33 4.22 -12.74
C ASP A 7 16.26 5.04 -13.46
N GLN A 8 16.32 5.13 -14.79
CA GLN A 8 15.35 5.87 -15.60
C GLN A 8 13.95 5.28 -15.50
N ARG A 9 13.82 3.95 -15.67
CA ARG A 9 12.52 3.26 -15.56
C ARG A 9 11.90 3.43 -14.18
N PHE A 10 12.68 3.32 -13.12
CA PHE A 10 12.18 3.55 -11.78
C PHE A 10 11.74 5.00 -11.58
N ARG A 11 12.50 5.97 -12.08
CA ARG A 11 12.17 7.40 -12.00
C ARG A 11 10.83 7.71 -12.67
N GLU A 12 10.54 7.08 -13.80
CA GLU A 12 9.25 7.19 -14.49
C GLU A 12 8.12 6.62 -13.63
N ILE A 13 8.29 5.41 -13.09
CA ILE A 13 7.33 4.78 -12.19
C ILE A 13 7.08 5.64 -10.95
N TYR A 14 8.13 6.14 -10.31
CA TYR A 14 8.05 6.97 -9.12
C TYR A 14 7.31 8.27 -9.42
N THR A 15 7.73 9.00 -10.45
CA THR A 15 7.13 10.30 -10.82
C THR A 15 5.63 10.16 -11.12
N ALA A 16 5.25 9.11 -11.86
CA ALA A 16 3.85 8.88 -12.21
C ALA A 16 2.97 8.43 -11.02
N ASN A 17 3.54 7.71 -10.05
CA ASN A 17 2.73 7.01 -9.04
C ASN A 17 2.94 7.48 -7.59
N GLN A 18 3.88 8.38 -7.31
CA GLN A 18 4.16 8.84 -5.94
C GLN A 18 2.92 9.44 -5.25
N ARG A 19 2.14 10.26 -5.95
CA ARG A 19 0.94 10.91 -5.39
C ARG A 19 -0.16 9.90 -5.07
N PRO A 20 -0.58 9.01 -5.99
CA PRO A 20 -1.54 7.95 -5.68
C PRO A 20 -1.12 7.03 -4.54
N VAL A 21 0.16 6.66 -4.46
CA VAL A 21 0.70 5.80 -3.39
C VAL A 21 0.69 6.55 -2.05
N MET A 22 1.11 7.81 -2.02
CA MET A 22 1.05 8.64 -0.80
C MET A 22 -0.39 8.82 -0.33
N ALA A 23 -1.32 9.12 -1.24
CA ALA A 23 -2.75 9.25 -0.94
C ALA A 23 -3.34 7.95 -0.36
N TYR A 24 -2.92 6.79 -0.87
CA TYR A 24 -3.34 5.49 -0.33
C TYR A 24 -3.02 5.37 1.15
N PHE A 25 -1.82 5.74 1.57
CA PHE A 25 -1.41 5.66 2.97
C PHE A 25 -2.02 6.78 3.83
N LEU A 26 -2.06 8.03 3.34
CA LEU A 26 -2.64 9.16 4.08
C LEU A 26 -4.12 8.94 4.45
N ARG A 27 -4.86 8.17 3.63
CA ARG A 27 -6.25 7.78 3.95
C ARG A 27 -6.36 6.77 5.11
N ARG A 28 -5.26 6.09 5.46
CA ARG A 28 -5.24 4.88 6.32
C ARG A 28 -4.33 4.99 7.54
N THR A 29 -3.46 5.99 7.59
CA THR A 29 -2.46 6.21 8.65
C THR A 29 -2.26 7.71 8.90
N ASP A 30 -1.52 8.07 9.95
CA ASP A 30 -1.00 9.43 10.12
C ASP A 30 0.07 9.76 9.05
N ALA A 31 0.44 11.04 9.00
CA ALA A 31 1.37 11.57 7.99
C ALA A 31 2.81 11.04 8.12
N SER A 32 3.24 10.60 9.31
CA SER A 32 4.57 10.01 9.48
C SER A 32 4.58 8.59 8.92
N ALA A 33 3.64 7.75 9.38
CA ALA A 33 3.50 6.38 8.91
C ALA A 33 3.21 6.32 7.40
N ALA A 34 2.53 7.33 6.86
CA ALA A 34 2.26 7.41 5.42
C ALA A 34 3.52 7.63 4.59
N ARG A 35 4.41 8.54 5.04
CA ARG A 35 5.70 8.78 4.38
C ARG A 35 6.56 7.52 4.41
N ASP A 36 6.63 6.86 5.56
CA ASP A 36 7.41 5.63 5.74
C ASP A 36 6.86 4.49 4.88
N GLY A 37 5.53 4.33 4.84
CA GLY A 37 4.87 3.30 4.03
C GLY A 37 5.06 3.52 2.53
N ALA A 38 4.97 4.77 2.07
CA ALA A 38 5.24 5.10 0.67
C ALA A 38 6.70 4.84 0.31
N ALA A 39 7.65 5.25 1.17
CA ALA A 39 9.08 5.01 0.96
C ALA A 39 9.39 3.51 0.88
N GLU A 40 8.85 2.70 1.80
CA GLU A 40 9.04 1.24 1.79
C GLU A 40 8.42 0.60 0.55
N THR A 41 7.26 1.08 0.09
CA THR A 41 6.63 0.61 -1.15
C THR A 41 7.54 0.83 -2.35
N PHE A 42 8.10 2.04 -2.49
CA PHE A 42 9.00 2.34 -3.59
C PHE A 42 10.36 1.66 -3.47
N LEU A 43 10.83 1.38 -2.25
CA LEU A 43 12.02 0.54 -2.04
C LEU A 43 11.79 -0.90 -2.51
N VAL A 44 10.61 -1.46 -2.25
CA VAL A 44 10.24 -2.79 -2.78
C VAL A 44 10.10 -2.75 -4.30
N ALA A 45 9.51 -1.68 -4.85
CA ALA A 45 9.43 -1.48 -6.29
C ALA A 45 10.82 -1.43 -6.94
N TRP A 46 11.78 -0.73 -6.32
CA TRP A 46 13.17 -0.70 -6.78
C TRP A 46 13.82 -2.09 -6.78
N ARG A 47 13.67 -2.86 -5.70
CA ARG A 47 14.24 -4.21 -5.58
C ARG A 47 13.63 -5.23 -6.54
N ARG A 48 12.39 -5.00 -6.98
CA ARG A 48 11.62 -5.89 -7.86
C ARG A 48 11.25 -5.19 -9.17
N LEU A 49 12.11 -4.30 -9.64
CA LEU A 49 11.81 -3.42 -10.78
C LEU A 49 11.39 -4.25 -12.00
N ASP A 50 12.06 -5.36 -12.28
CA ASP A 50 11.78 -6.25 -13.41
C ASP A 50 10.42 -6.97 -13.32
N GLU A 51 9.84 -7.06 -12.13
CA GLU A 51 8.53 -7.69 -11.91
C GLU A 51 7.36 -6.72 -12.04
N ILE A 52 7.64 -5.41 -12.15
CA ILE A 52 6.60 -4.39 -12.25
C ILE A 52 5.98 -4.42 -13.66
N PRO A 53 4.67 -4.70 -13.79
CA PRO A 53 3.98 -4.63 -15.07
C PRO A 53 4.03 -3.21 -15.64
N ALA A 54 4.17 -3.08 -16.96
CA ALA A 54 4.13 -1.78 -17.62
C ALA A 54 2.71 -1.20 -17.73
N GLY A 55 2.62 0.12 -17.92
CA GLY A 55 1.38 0.84 -18.20
C GLY A 55 0.41 0.85 -17.03
N GLU A 56 -0.89 0.74 -17.32
CA GLU A 56 -1.99 0.86 -16.35
C GLU A 56 -1.94 -0.18 -15.21
N ARG A 57 -1.26 -1.30 -15.43
CA ARG A 57 -1.08 -2.35 -14.40
C ARG A 57 -0.01 -2.01 -13.35
N THR A 58 0.78 -0.96 -13.55
CA THR A 58 1.82 -0.50 -12.61
C THR A 58 1.19 -0.11 -11.26
N LEU A 59 0.17 0.75 -11.29
CA LEU A 59 -0.44 1.30 -10.08
C LEU A 59 -1.15 0.22 -9.23
N PRO A 60 -1.95 -0.69 -9.81
CA PRO A 60 -2.49 -1.85 -9.08
C PRO A 60 -1.42 -2.72 -8.42
N TRP A 61 -0.30 -2.96 -9.12
CA TRP A 61 0.83 -3.71 -8.54
C TRP A 61 1.43 -2.97 -7.33
N LEU A 62 1.64 -1.66 -7.44
CA LEU A 62 2.12 -0.82 -6.34
C LEU A 62 1.15 -0.84 -5.15
N TYR A 63 -0.16 -0.77 -5.37
CA TYR A 63 -1.14 -0.90 -4.29
C TYR A 63 -1.12 -2.28 -3.62
N GLY A 64 -0.87 -3.34 -4.37
CA GLY A 64 -0.64 -4.67 -3.81
C GLY A 64 0.56 -4.70 -2.85
N VAL A 65 1.64 -3.99 -3.19
CA VAL A 65 2.80 -3.80 -2.30
C VAL A 65 2.44 -2.92 -1.11
N SER A 66 1.81 -1.76 -1.32
CA SER A 66 1.39 -0.83 -0.27
C SER A 66 0.53 -1.51 0.79
N ARG A 67 -0.38 -2.40 0.38
CA ARG A 67 -1.21 -3.18 1.29
C ARG A 67 -0.39 -4.08 2.21
N ARG A 68 0.63 -4.76 1.66
CA ARG A 68 1.51 -5.65 2.43
C ARG A 68 2.35 -4.84 3.42
N VAL A 69 2.88 -3.70 2.98
CA VAL A 69 3.60 -2.73 3.83
C VAL A 69 2.72 -2.25 4.98
N LEU A 70 1.50 -1.79 4.70
CA LEU A 70 0.55 -1.35 5.71
C LEU A 70 0.19 -2.46 6.71
N ALA A 71 -0.02 -3.69 6.23
CA ALA A 71 -0.27 -4.85 7.08
C ALA A 71 0.92 -5.15 8.00
N ASN A 72 2.16 -4.99 7.52
CA ASN A 72 3.36 -5.14 8.33
C ASN A 72 3.47 -4.05 9.40
N GLN A 73 3.29 -2.78 9.02
CA GLN A 73 3.30 -1.66 9.96
C GLN A 73 2.26 -1.84 11.07
N ARG A 74 1.02 -2.21 10.70
CA ARG A 74 -0.05 -2.49 11.68
C ARG A 74 0.30 -3.66 12.60
N ARG A 75 0.92 -4.73 12.09
CA ARG A 75 1.37 -5.87 12.93
C ARG A 75 2.48 -5.46 13.89
N SER A 76 3.44 -4.66 13.44
CA SER A 76 4.52 -4.13 14.27
C SER A 76 3.98 -3.20 15.35
N GLN A 77 3.07 -2.29 15.01
CA GLN A 77 2.43 -1.39 15.98
C GLN A 77 1.61 -2.16 17.01
N LYS A 78 0.84 -3.18 16.61
CA LYS A 78 0.11 -4.04 17.55
C LYS A 78 1.03 -4.77 18.52
N ARG A 79 2.16 -5.32 18.03
CA ARG A 79 3.16 -5.97 18.89
C ARG A 79 3.79 -4.97 19.85
N PHE A 80 4.18 -3.80 19.36
CA PHE A 80 4.71 -2.72 20.18
C PHE A 80 3.71 -2.28 21.24
N ASN A 81 2.44 -2.07 20.87
CA ASN A 81 1.37 -1.71 21.81
C ASN A 81 1.05 -2.85 22.79
N ALA A 82 1.18 -4.13 22.42
CA ALA A 82 0.98 -5.24 23.36
C ALA A 82 2.12 -5.34 24.39
N LEU A 83 3.36 -5.02 23.99
CA LEU A 83 4.47 -4.84 24.92
C LEU A 83 4.28 -3.57 25.77
N GLY A 84 3.81 -2.50 25.14
CA GLY A 84 3.43 -1.24 25.75
C GLY A 84 2.36 -1.43 26.81
N GLN A 85 1.23 -2.08 26.53
CA GLN A 85 0.15 -2.36 27.49
C GLN A 85 0.60 -3.20 28.69
N LYS A 86 1.62 -4.07 28.55
CA LYS A 86 2.24 -4.72 29.72
C LYS A 86 3.04 -3.73 30.60
N LEU A 87 3.54 -2.64 30.02
CA LEU A 87 4.26 -1.56 30.70
C LEU A 87 3.33 -0.40 31.15
N THR A 88 2.24 -0.19 30.41
CA THR A 88 1.25 0.91 30.44
C THR A 88 -0.01 0.53 31.25
N ARG A 89 -0.12 -0.70 31.80
CA ARG A 89 -1.04 -0.96 32.92
C ARG A 89 -0.78 -0.06 34.14
N THR A 90 0.28 0.75 34.10
CA THR A 90 0.62 1.80 35.06
C THR A 90 0.13 3.21 34.65
N VAL A 91 -0.22 3.49 33.38
CA VAL A 91 -0.67 4.82 32.92
C VAL A 91 -1.54 4.67 31.66
N GLU A 92 -2.85 4.91 31.72
CA GLU A 92 -3.76 4.79 30.56
C GLU A 92 -3.46 5.76 29.40
N PRO A 93 -3.80 5.38 28.15
CA PRO A 93 -4.19 6.37 27.14
C PRO A 93 -5.47 6.04 26.33
N GLU A 94 -6.22 7.10 26.08
CA GLU A 94 -7.54 7.24 25.45
C GLU A 94 -7.55 7.11 23.91
N ASP A 95 -8.62 6.46 23.44
CA ASP A 95 -9.44 6.63 22.23
C ASP A 95 -8.83 6.86 20.82
N GLN A 96 -9.04 5.84 19.97
CA GLN A 96 -9.29 6.01 18.54
C GLN A 96 -10.74 5.60 18.24
N SER A 97 -11.56 6.54 17.75
CA SER A 97 -13.00 6.37 17.51
C SER A 97 -13.32 5.15 16.60
N PRO A 98 -14.17 4.19 17.04
CA PRO A 98 -14.50 2.96 16.31
C PRO A 98 -15.18 3.16 14.95
N GLU A 99 -15.94 4.23 14.75
CA GLU A 99 -16.77 4.43 13.55
C GLU A 99 -15.94 4.63 12.28
N VAL A 100 -14.81 5.34 12.39
CA VAL A 100 -13.88 5.59 11.28
C VAL A 100 -13.20 4.28 10.85
N VAL A 101 -13.03 3.32 11.77
CA VAL A 101 -12.39 2.03 11.48
C VAL A 101 -13.32 1.11 10.67
N VAL A 102 -14.63 1.19 10.87
CA VAL A 102 -15.64 0.34 10.20
C VAL A 102 -15.87 0.80 8.76
N LEU A 103 -16.08 2.09 8.52
CA LEU A 103 -16.22 2.66 7.16
C LEU A 103 -15.00 2.38 6.28
N ARG A 104 -13.79 2.52 6.84
CA ARG A 104 -12.52 2.24 6.13
C ARG A 104 -12.35 0.78 5.75
N ARG A 105 -12.92 -0.17 6.51
CA ARG A 105 -12.87 -1.61 6.16
C ARG A 105 -13.77 -1.94 4.98
N ALA A 106 -14.95 -1.33 4.88
CA ALA A 106 -15.88 -1.55 3.78
C ALA A 106 -15.32 -1.04 2.44
N GLU A 107 -14.72 0.16 2.42
CA GLU A 107 -14.05 0.70 1.22
C GLU A 107 -12.82 -0.13 0.82
N ASP A 108 -12.07 -0.63 1.81
CA ASP A 108 -10.96 -1.56 1.58
C ASP A 108 -11.46 -2.88 0.97
N GLU A 109 -12.60 -3.43 1.41
CA GLU A 109 -13.20 -4.64 0.85
C GLU A 109 -13.71 -4.45 -0.58
N GLU A 110 -14.25 -3.28 -0.92
CA GLU A 110 -14.72 -2.97 -2.27
C GLU A 110 -13.55 -2.80 -3.25
N LEU A 111 -12.50 -2.07 -2.85
CA LEU A 111 -11.28 -1.95 -3.63
C LEU A 111 -10.56 -3.29 -3.75
N LEU A 112 -10.56 -4.11 -2.69
CA LEU A 112 -10.02 -5.47 -2.72
C LEU A 112 -10.85 -6.40 -3.58
N ALA A 113 -12.17 -6.26 -3.62
CA ALA A 113 -13.05 -7.01 -4.52
C ALA A 113 -12.78 -6.65 -5.98
N ALA A 114 -12.55 -5.37 -6.29
CA ALA A 114 -12.14 -4.93 -7.62
C ALA A 114 -10.76 -5.50 -8.02
N VAL A 115 -9.79 -5.48 -7.11
CA VAL A 115 -8.44 -6.02 -7.34
C VAL A 115 -8.43 -7.56 -7.42
N ASN A 116 -9.24 -8.25 -6.61
CA ASN A 116 -9.33 -9.71 -6.61
C ASN A 116 -10.18 -10.27 -7.76
N ARG A 117 -11.17 -9.53 -8.28
CA ARG A 117 -11.87 -9.88 -9.54
C ARG A 117 -10.90 -9.89 -10.72
N LEU A 118 -9.93 -8.97 -10.74
CA LEU A 118 -8.85 -8.96 -11.71
C LEU A 118 -7.88 -10.17 -11.59
N ALA A 119 -7.78 -10.78 -10.41
CA ALA A 119 -6.72 -11.75 -10.11
C ALA A 119 -7.04 -13.20 -10.53
N SER A 120 -8.20 -13.50 -11.13
CA SER A 120 -8.47 -14.86 -11.62
C SER A 120 -9.32 -14.99 -12.89
N GLN A 121 -9.98 -13.93 -13.38
CA GLN A 121 -10.93 -14.06 -14.51
C GLN A 121 -10.70 -13.16 -15.74
N ASP A 122 -9.79 -12.18 -15.71
CA ASP A 122 -9.70 -11.18 -16.78
C ASP A 122 -8.58 -11.43 -17.80
N ARG A 123 -8.54 -12.64 -18.37
CA ARG A 123 -7.70 -12.98 -19.53
C ARG A 123 -8.39 -12.78 -20.88
N GLU A 124 -9.68 -12.46 -20.93
CA GLU A 124 -10.41 -12.38 -22.21
C GLU A 124 -11.35 -11.18 -22.38
N ILE A 125 -11.77 -10.49 -21.31
CA ILE A 125 -12.84 -9.47 -21.43
C ILE A 125 -12.33 -8.09 -21.88
N LEU A 126 -11.06 -7.74 -21.65
CA LEU A 126 -10.47 -6.50 -22.18
C LEU A 126 -10.16 -6.54 -23.69
N ARG A 127 -10.58 -7.59 -24.41
CA ARG A 127 -10.35 -7.73 -25.86
C ARG A 127 -11.50 -7.22 -26.73
N LEU A 128 -12.63 -6.75 -26.18
CA LEU A 128 -13.87 -6.63 -26.97
C LEU A 128 -14.82 -5.43 -26.72
N ALA A 129 -14.37 -4.29 -26.21
CA ALA A 129 -15.09 -3.01 -26.32
C ALA A 129 -14.09 -1.88 -25.97
N VAL A 130 -13.53 -1.09 -26.90
CA VAL A 130 -14.18 -0.10 -27.79
C VAL A 130 -15.31 0.64 -27.12
#